data_AF-A0A259D9Q3-F1
#
_entry.id   AF-A0A259D9Q3-F1
#
_cell.length_a   1.000
_cell.length_b   1.000
_cell.length_c   1.000
_cell.angle_alpha   90.00
_cell.angle_beta   90.00
_cell.angle_gamma   90.00
#
_symmetry.space_group_name_H-M   'P 1'
#
loop_
_entity.id
_entity.type
_entity.pdbx_description
1 polymer ?
#
loop_
_entity_poly.entity_id
_entity_poly.type
_entity_poly.pdbx_seq_one_letter_code
_entity_poly.pdbx_strand_id
1 'polypeptide(L)'
;MRAYASLSLDNAEAARAIWRRITKGELPQPFTARDVQRKGWAGLTDAERLGAGLKALREANRIRAVKVETGGRPSVTFHVNPKALRS
;
A
#
# COMPACT_ATOMS: atom_id res chain seq x y z
N MET A 1 -12.81 -10.78 -22.56
CA MET A 1 -12.22 -9.56 -23.17
C MET A 1 -11.55 -8.74 -22.07
N ARG A 2 -10.44 -8.06 -22.37
CA ARG A 2 -9.35 -7.67 -21.45
C ARG A 2 -9.73 -6.56 -20.45
N ALA A 3 -10.04 -6.92 -19.21
CA ALA A 3 -10.21 -5.97 -18.10
C ALA A 3 -8.88 -5.51 -17.45
N TYR A 4 -7.72 -5.69 -18.11
CA TYR A 4 -6.43 -5.25 -17.56
C TYR A 4 -6.26 -3.72 -17.60
N ALA A 5 -6.93 -3.04 -18.54
CA ALA A 5 -6.85 -1.57 -18.66
C ALA A 5 -7.58 -0.86 -17.50
N SER A 6 -8.79 -1.30 -17.17
CA SER A 6 -9.56 -0.74 -16.05
C SER A 6 -8.87 -1.00 -14.71
N LEU A 7 -8.36 -2.23 -14.50
CA LEU A 7 -7.57 -2.58 -13.33
C LEU A 7 -6.37 -1.64 -13.15
N SER A 8 -5.67 -1.29 -14.23
CA SER A 8 -4.51 -0.39 -14.14
C SER A 8 -4.87 1.01 -13.62
N LEU A 9 -6.03 1.54 -14.00
CA LEU A 9 -6.51 2.84 -13.52
C LEU A 9 -6.95 2.78 -12.05
N ASP A 10 -7.72 1.75 -11.69
CA ASP A 10 -8.16 1.49 -10.32
C ASP A 10 -6.98 1.25 -9.36
N ASN A 11 -5.93 0.61 -9.84
CA ASN A 11 -4.70 0.37 -9.08
C ASN A 11 -3.98 1.69 -8.78
N ALA A 12 -3.94 2.61 -9.75
CA ALA A 12 -3.32 3.92 -9.58
C ALA A 12 -4.13 4.79 -8.61
N GLU A 13 -5.45 4.72 -8.65
CA GLU A 13 -6.33 5.38 -7.68
C GLU A 13 -6.13 4.85 -6.26
N ALA A 14 -6.11 3.53 -6.09
CA ALA A 14 -5.83 2.89 -4.81
C ALA A 14 -4.45 3.29 -4.26
N ALA A 15 -3.42 3.28 -5.11
CA ALA A 15 -2.08 3.73 -4.77
C ALA A 15 -2.05 5.19 -4.28
N ARG A 16 -2.71 6.10 -5.01
CA ARG A 16 -2.83 7.51 -4.63
C ARG A 16 -3.58 7.69 -3.31
N ALA A 17 -4.67 6.93 -3.12
CA ALA A 17 -5.45 6.96 -1.88
C ALA A 17 -4.58 6.55 -0.69
N ILE A 18 -3.84 5.43 -0.78
CA ILE A 18 -2.90 4.97 0.25
C ILE A 18 -1.82 6.03 0.50
N TRP A 19 -1.22 6.56 -0.56
CA TRP A 19 -0.15 7.57 -0.45
C TRP A 19 -0.61 8.81 0.29
N ARG A 20 -1.80 9.33 -0.01
CA ARG A 20 -2.39 10.48 0.68
C ARG A 20 -2.60 10.23 2.18
N ARG A 21 -2.92 9.00 2.58
CA ARG A 21 -3.09 8.64 4.00
C ARG A 21 -1.75 8.54 4.72
N ILE A 22 -0.75 8.00 4.02
CA ILE A 22 0.64 7.94 4.50
C ILE A 22 1.19 9.35 4.73
N THR A 23 1.03 10.25 3.75
CA THR A 23 1.53 11.64 3.87
C THR A 23 0.83 12.42 4.96
N LYS A 24 -0.45 12.12 5.24
CA LYS A 24 -1.20 12.68 6.37
C LYS A 24 -0.77 12.14 7.74
N GLY A 25 0.04 11.08 7.80
CA GLY A 25 0.41 10.45 9.07
C GLY A 25 -0.74 9.64 9.70
N GLU A 26 -1.74 9.23 8.92
CA GLU A 26 -2.87 8.42 9.42
C GLU A 26 -2.48 6.93 9.64
N LEU A 27 -1.25 6.55 9.27
CA LEU A 27 -0.67 5.23 9.51
C LEU A 27 0.59 5.29 10.37
N PRO A 28 0.80 4.28 11.23
CA PRO A 28 2.10 4.04 11.83
C PRO A 28 3.13 3.72 10.74
N GLN A 29 4.40 4.11 10.95
CA GLN A 29 5.49 3.71 10.08
C GLN A 29 6.51 2.90 10.89
N PRO A 30 6.83 1.65 10.49
CA PRO A 30 6.27 0.91 9.35
C PRO A 30 4.82 0.43 9.58
N PHE A 31 4.06 0.23 8.49
CA PHE A 31 2.70 -0.33 8.55
C PHE A 31 2.62 -1.69 7.86
N THR A 32 1.58 -2.46 8.15
CA THR A 32 1.25 -3.69 7.42
C THR A 32 0.01 -3.53 6.54
N ALA A 33 -0.21 -4.42 5.57
CA ALA A 33 -1.46 -4.45 4.80
C ALA A 33 -2.69 -4.62 5.72
N ARG A 34 -2.52 -5.32 6.85
CA ARG A 34 -3.57 -5.51 7.84
C ARG A 34 -3.93 -4.20 8.56
N ASP A 35 -2.96 -3.33 8.83
CA ASP A 35 -3.24 -2.01 9.43
C ASP A 35 -4.11 -1.16 8.51
N VAL A 36 -3.82 -1.19 7.20
CA VAL A 36 -4.64 -0.50 6.19
C VAL A 36 -6.06 -1.07 6.15
N GLN A 37 -6.20 -2.40 6.10
CA GLN A 37 -7.52 -3.05 6.12
C GLN A 37 -8.31 -2.72 7.39
N ARG A 38 -7.66 -2.74 8.56
CA ARG A 38 -8.32 -2.43 9.85
C ARG A 38 -8.84 -1.00 9.93
N LYS A 39 -8.25 -0.06 9.20
CA LYS A 39 -8.73 1.32 9.12
C LYS A 39 -10.00 1.44 8.28
N GLY A 40 -10.31 0.47 7.42
CA GLY A 40 -11.56 0.41 6.67
C GLY A 40 -11.77 1.61 5.74
N TRP A 41 -10.72 2.15 5.14
CA TRP A 41 -10.87 3.33 4.28
C TRP A 41 -11.68 3.02 3.02
N ALA A 42 -12.57 3.95 2.68
CA ALA A 42 -13.35 3.90 1.45
C ALA A 42 -12.44 3.69 0.23
N GLY A 43 -12.67 2.60 -0.50
CA GLY A 43 -11.90 2.22 -1.68
C GLY A 43 -10.67 1.32 -1.42
N LEU A 44 -10.38 0.98 -0.16
CA LEU A 44 -9.28 0.08 0.25
C LEU A 44 -9.78 -1.08 1.14
N THR A 45 -11.08 -1.33 1.11
CA THR A 45 -11.76 -2.46 1.77
C THR A 45 -11.39 -3.78 1.13
N ASP A 46 -11.19 -3.79 -0.18
CA ASP A 46 -10.84 -4.98 -0.95
C ASP A 46 -9.36 -5.29 -0.87
N ALA A 47 -9.04 -6.52 -0.45
CA ALA A 47 -7.68 -7.00 -0.31
C ALA A 47 -6.93 -7.01 -1.65
N GLU A 48 -7.60 -7.35 -2.75
CA GLU A 48 -7.02 -7.27 -4.11
C GLU A 48 -6.66 -5.83 -4.47
N ARG A 49 -7.60 -4.89 -4.27
CA ARG A 49 -7.40 -3.48 -4.60
C ARG A 49 -6.29 -2.85 -3.76
N LEU A 50 -6.24 -3.18 -2.47
CA LEU A 50 -5.15 -2.81 -1.59
C LEU A 50 -3.81 -3.38 -2.08
N GLY A 51 -3.77 -4.68 -2.40
CA GLY A 51 -2.56 -5.35 -2.89
C GLY A 51 -2.04 -4.73 -4.19
N ALA A 52 -2.93 -4.40 -5.12
CA ALA A 52 -2.59 -3.78 -6.37
C ALA A 52 -2.10 -2.33 -6.20
N GLY A 53 -2.72 -1.55 -5.32
CA GLY A 53 -2.23 -0.22 -4.95
C GLY A 53 -0.85 -0.25 -4.28
N LEU A 54 -0.62 -1.20 -3.37
CA LEU A 54 0.70 -1.42 -2.75
C LEU A 54 1.75 -1.84 -3.78
N LYS A 55 1.38 -2.69 -4.75
CA LYS A 55 2.27 -3.08 -5.85
C LYS A 55 2.68 -1.87 -6.68
N ALA A 56 1.72 -1.04 -7.10
CA ALA A 56 2.00 0.17 -7.87
C ALA A 56 2.90 1.16 -7.11
N LEU A 57 2.70 1.34 -5.80
CA LEU A 57 3.58 2.17 -4.97
C LEU A 57 4.99 1.59 -4.85
N ARG A 58 5.12 0.27 -4.81
CA ARG A 58 6.42 -0.42 -4.80
C ARG A 58 7.15 -0.25 -6.13
N GLU A 59 6.43 -0.39 -7.25
CA GLU A 59 6.98 -0.17 -8.60
C GLU A 59 7.42 1.29 -8.79
N ALA A 60 6.68 2.24 -8.23
CA ALA A 60 7.05 3.65 -8.18
C ALA A 60 8.15 3.98 -7.16
N ASN A 61 8.75 2.98 -6.49
CA ASN A 61 9.78 3.11 -5.46
C ASN A 61 9.41 4.05 -4.29
N ARG A 62 8.10 4.20 -4.04
CA ARG A 62 7.52 5.02 -2.96
C ARG A 62 7.51 4.28 -1.63
N ILE A 63 7.28 2.96 -1.68
CA ILE A 63 7.27 2.07 -0.51
C ILE A 63 8.15 0.83 -0.76
N ARG A 64 8.63 0.23 0.32
CA ARG A 64 9.39 -1.02 0.31
C ARG A 64 8.72 -2.05 1.20
N ALA A 65 8.42 -3.21 0.63
CA ALA A 65 7.98 -4.37 1.40
C ALA A 65 9.20 -5.07 2.02
N VAL A 66 9.16 -5.28 3.32
CA VAL A 66 10.17 -5.99 4.11
C VAL A 66 9.48 -7.18 4.76
N LYS A 67 10.03 -8.37 4.54
CA LYS A 67 9.60 -9.56 5.27
C LYS A 67 10.34 -9.56 6.61
N VAL A 68 9.59 -9.59 7.69
CA VAL A 68 10.12 -9.66 9.05
C VAL A 68 9.80 -11.05 9.59
N GLU A 69 10.84 -11.75 10.00
CA GLU A 69 10.74 -13.07 10.63
C GLU A 69 10.36 -12.88 12.10
N THR A 70 9.06 -12.81 12.38
CA THR A 70 8.54 -12.73 13.75
C THR A 70 8.44 -14.12 14.35
N GLY A 71 9.58 -14.74 14.69
CA GLY A 71 9.71 -15.95 15.54
C GLY A 71 8.74 -17.12 15.27
N GLY A 72 8.15 -17.19 14.09
CA GLY A 72 6.85 -17.80 13.83
C GLY A 72 6.38 -17.46 12.41
N ARG A 73 5.15 -16.95 12.24
CA ARG A 73 4.65 -16.57 10.90
C ARG A 73 5.39 -15.33 10.39
N PRO A 74 6.04 -15.37 9.21
CA PRO A 74 6.67 -14.19 8.62
C PRO A 74 5.62 -13.13 8.32
N SER A 75 5.87 -11.90 8.76
CA SER A 75 5.00 -10.76 8.53
C SER A 75 5.59 -9.84 7.48
N VAL A 76 4.76 -9.22 6.65
CA VAL A 76 5.21 -8.25 5.64
C VAL A 76 4.91 -6.85 6.14
N THR A 77 5.96 -6.11 6.47
CA THR A 77 5.87 -4.69 6.80
C THR A 77 6.23 -3.85 5.59
N PHE A 78 5.55 -2.72 5.45
CA PHE A 78 5.79 -1.74 4.40
C PHE A 78 6.43 -0.50 5.02
N HIS A 79 7.58 -0.14 4.48
CA HIS A 79 8.35 1.05 4.86
C HIS A 79 8.18 2.11 3.78
N VAL A 80 7.82 3.32 4.18
CA VAL A 80 7.71 4.46 3.27
C VAL A 80 9.10 5.00 2.99
N ASN A 81 9.38 5.34 1.73
CA ASN A 81 10.62 5.99 1.39
C ASN A 81 10.53 7.49 1.73
N PRO A 82 11.34 8.03 2.68
CA PRO A 82 11.28 9.44 3.03
C PRO A 82 11.67 10.36 1.87
N LYS A 83 12.44 9.88 0.88
CA LYS A 83 12.74 10.64 -0.34
C LYS A 83 11.49 10.92 -1.17
N ALA A 84 10.54 9.98 -1.17
CA ALA A 84 9.28 10.13 -1.88
C ALA A 84 8.33 11.14 -1.22
N LEU A 85 8.53 11.45 0.06
CA LEU A 85 7.74 12.42 0.82
C LEU A 85 8.16 13.88 0.59
N ARG A 86 9.37 14.10 0.04
CA ARG A 86 9.97 15.44 -0.17
C ARG A 86 9.81 16.01 -1.59
N SER A 87 9.05 15.35 -2.46
CA SER A 87 8.89 15.72 -3.87
C SER A 87 7.59 16.47 -4.15
#